data_AF-A0A9D8BH74-F1
#
_entry.id   AF-A0A9D8BH74-F1
#
_cell.length_a   1.000
_cell.length_b   1.000
_cell.length_c   1.000
_cell.angle_alpha   90.00
_cell.angle_beta   90.00
_cell.angle_gamma   90.00
#
_symmetry.space_group_name_H-M   'P 1'
#
loop_
_entity.id
_entity.type
_entity.pdbx_description
1 polymer ?
#
loop_
_entity_poly.entity_id
_entity_poly.type
_entity_poly.pdbx_seq_one_letter_code
_entity_poly.pdbx_strand_id
1 'polypeptide(L)'
;MQNHQNGQQKFLKKFLTPFAFILFFNLAQARHPEDPMYVEYADNITKKFCADVAKKHLIFYYGGGGGFLKNVERIFLDFSAVKNLNIEEARSLVLDCTEDLLQRINNDKKIKPYLEHYPFTEKGLRLSISFDTPDQKRVSSKYVAHVLATNGSIYYSSYDHKKQQLVDLYEEPYQEALKLANAPEIK
;
A
#
# COMPACT_ATOMS: atom_id res chain seq x y z
N MET A 1 -41.54 30.79 55.36
CA MET A 1 -40.65 29.63 55.49
C MET A 1 -40.64 28.94 54.13
N GLN A 2 -39.62 29.17 53.28
CA GLN A 2 -38.42 28.31 53.14
C GLN A 2 -38.84 26.82 53.00
N ASN A 3 -38.45 26.03 51.99
CA ASN A 3 -37.27 26.06 51.14
C ASN A 3 -37.47 25.12 49.94
N HIS A 4 -36.70 25.35 48.88
CA HIS A 4 -36.21 24.47 47.80
C HIS A 4 -36.55 22.96 47.85
N GLN A 5 -36.81 22.26 46.73
CA GLN A 5 -35.79 22.00 45.69
C GLN A 5 -36.32 22.08 44.24
N ASN A 6 -35.70 23.02 43.53
CA ASN A 6 -35.51 23.06 42.08
C ASN A 6 -34.61 21.90 41.67
N GLY A 7 -34.85 21.29 40.52
CA GLY A 7 -33.76 20.54 39.90
C GLY A 7 -34.05 19.70 38.68
N GLN A 8 -34.90 20.09 37.73
CA GLN A 8 -34.78 19.73 36.30
C GLN A 8 -35.56 20.76 35.46
N GLN A 9 -35.13 20.98 34.22
CA GLN A 9 -35.68 21.94 33.24
C GLN A 9 -35.22 23.39 33.39
N LYS A 10 -33.95 23.63 33.06
CA LYS A 10 -33.50 24.83 32.33
C LYS A 10 -32.08 24.56 31.86
N PHE A 11 -31.89 24.34 30.56
CA PHE A 11 -30.76 24.79 29.74
C PHE A 11 -30.86 24.16 28.34
N LEU A 12 -31.90 24.55 27.59
CA LEU A 12 -31.87 24.48 26.13
C LEU A 12 -31.70 25.90 25.63
N LYS A 13 -30.46 26.27 25.32
CA LYS A 13 -30.01 27.22 24.28
C LYS A 13 -28.52 27.56 24.49
N LYS A 14 -27.82 27.69 23.36
CA LYS A 14 -26.39 28.00 23.12
C LYS A 14 -25.58 26.72 22.85
N PHE A 15 -25.02 26.44 21.68
CA PHE A 15 -24.50 27.29 20.60
C PHE A 15 -24.70 26.64 19.23
N LEU A 16 -24.97 27.48 18.21
CA LEU A 16 -24.65 27.18 16.83
C LEU A 16 -23.13 26.96 16.71
N THR A 17 -22.72 25.91 15.99
CA THR A 17 -21.53 25.97 15.16
C THR A 17 -21.74 24.97 14.01
N PRO A 18 -21.77 25.41 12.74
CA PRO A 18 -21.75 24.47 11.64
C PRO A 18 -20.37 23.80 11.70
N PHE A 19 -20.33 22.47 11.82
CA PHE A 19 -19.05 21.78 11.65
C PHE A 19 -18.68 21.96 10.18
N ALA A 20 -17.82 22.95 9.97
CA ALA A 20 -17.21 23.30 8.73
C ALA A 20 -16.63 22.04 8.08
N PHE A 21 -16.92 21.89 6.79
CA PHE A 21 -15.97 21.47 5.78
C PHE A 21 -14.67 20.88 6.34
N ILE A 22 -14.67 19.59 6.67
CA ILE A 22 -13.45 18.82 6.52
C ILE A 22 -13.45 18.43 5.05
N LEU A 23 -12.87 19.32 4.24
CA LEU A 23 -12.17 18.94 3.03
C LEU A 23 -11.31 17.73 3.39
N PHE A 24 -11.82 16.52 3.13
CA PHE A 24 -10.92 15.42 2.87
C PHE A 24 -10.15 15.86 1.65
N PHE A 25 -8.88 16.20 1.91
CA PHE A 25 -7.85 16.46 0.93
C PHE A 25 -8.04 15.47 -0.22
N ASN A 26 -8.67 15.93 -1.30
CA ASN A 26 -8.24 15.52 -2.62
C ASN A 26 -6.80 16.04 -2.72
N LEU A 27 -5.85 15.27 -2.20
CA LEU A 27 -4.51 15.24 -2.76
C LEU A 27 -4.64 14.58 -4.14
N ALA A 28 -5.41 15.22 -5.04
CA ALA A 28 -4.91 15.35 -6.38
C ALA A 28 -3.60 16.10 -6.16
N GLN A 29 -2.45 15.40 -6.27
CA GLN A 29 -1.18 16.10 -6.43
C GLN A 29 -1.44 17.21 -7.44
N ALA A 30 -1.23 18.46 -7.03
CA ALA A 30 -1.41 19.60 -7.90
C ALA A 30 -0.48 19.38 -9.09
N ARG A 31 -1.05 19.03 -10.24
CA ARG A 31 -0.34 18.78 -11.49
C ARG A 31 0.62 19.92 -11.77
N HIS A 32 1.87 19.62 -12.08
CA HIS A 32 2.66 20.61 -12.79
C HIS A 32 2.25 20.53 -14.27
N PRO A 33 1.91 21.66 -14.93
CA PRO A 33 1.51 21.68 -16.34
C PRO A 33 2.54 21.10 -17.32
N GLU A 34 3.75 20.79 -16.84
CA GLU A 34 4.92 20.35 -17.58
C GLU A 34 5.27 18.87 -17.37
N ASP A 35 4.45 18.11 -16.63
CA ASP A 35 4.77 16.70 -16.35
C ASP A 35 4.83 15.89 -17.67
N PRO A 36 5.91 15.14 -17.92
CA PRO A 36 6.03 14.35 -19.16
C PRO A 36 4.89 13.35 -19.31
N MET A 37 4.40 13.12 -20.54
CA MET A 37 3.24 12.23 -20.79
C MET A 37 3.40 10.81 -20.20
N TYR A 38 4.63 10.29 -20.11
CA TYR A 38 4.87 8.96 -19.54
C TYR A 38 4.60 8.87 -18.04
N VAL A 39 4.66 10.00 -17.32
CA VAL A 39 4.21 10.09 -15.92
C VAL A 39 2.70 9.88 -15.86
N GLU A 40 1.95 10.52 -16.75
CA GLU A 40 0.50 10.33 -16.84
C GLU A 40 0.14 8.87 -17.20
N TYR A 41 0.89 8.24 -18.10
CA TYR A 41 0.66 6.83 -18.43
C TYR A 41 0.94 5.91 -17.24
N ALA A 42 2.03 6.15 -16.50
CA ALA A 42 2.33 5.40 -15.28
C ALA A 42 1.24 5.60 -14.22
N ASP A 43 0.82 6.84 -13.97
CA ASP A 43 -0.24 7.18 -13.01
C ASP A 43 -1.57 6.53 -13.34
N ASN A 44 -1.96 6.51 -14.61
CA ASN A 44 -3.21 5.88 -15.04
C ASN A 44 -3.18 4.36 -14.79
N ILE A 45 -2.04 3.71 -15.05
CA ILE A 45 -1.86 2.28 -14.78
C ILE A 45 -1.89 2.01 -13.27
N THR A 46 -1.09 2.74 -12.49
CA THR A 46 -0.95 2.52 -11.04
C THR A 46 -2.24 2.87 -10.30
N LYS A 47 -2.97 3.92 -10.68
CA LYS A 47 -4.26 4.27 -10.08
C LYS A 47 -5.30 3.17 -10.28
N LYS A 48 -5.41 2.63 -11.51
CA LYS A 48 -6.32 1.52 -11.79
C LYS A 48 -5.90 0.27 -11.03
N PHE A 49 -4.61 -0.06 -11.06
CA PHE A 49 -4.04 -1.17 -10.29
C PHE A 49 -4.39 -1.06 -8.80
N CYS A 50 -4.09 0.07 -8.16
CA CYS A 50 -4.33 0.29 -6.74
C CYS A 50 -5.80 0.10 -6.37
N ALA A 51 -6.73 0.61 -7.19
CA ALA A 51 -8.16 0.42 -6.95
C ALA A 51 -8.57 -1.05 -7.03
N ASP A 52 -8.05 -1.79 -8.03
CA ASP A 52 -8.37 -3.19 -8.23
C ASP A 52 -7.79 -4.08 -7.10
N VAL A 53 -6.51 -3.90 -6.75
CA VAL A 53 -5.87 -4.71 -5.70
C VAL A 53 -6.37 -4.37 -4.30
N ALA A 54 -6.71 -3.11 -4.03
CA ALA A 54 -7.33 -2.71 -2.76
C ALA A 54 -8.62 -3.48 -2.53
N LYS A 55 -9.46 -3.60 -3.56
CA LYS A 55 -10.71 -4.38 -3.50
C LYS A 55 -10.46 -5.89 -3.45
N LYS A 56 -9.59 -6.41 -4.31
CA LYS A 56 -9.31 -7.85 -4.43
C LYS A 56 -8.70 -8.42 -3.15
N HIS A 57 -7.73 -7.72 -2.57
CA HIS A 57 -6.93 -8.21 -1.46
C HIS A 57 -7.29 -7.57 -0.12
N LEU A 58 -8.28 -6.66 -0.05
CA LEU A 58 -8.65 -5.93 1.16
C LEU A 58 -7.44 -5.20 1.78
N ILE A 59 -6.72 -4.47 0.94
CA ILE A 59 -5.55 -3.67 1.31
C ILE A 59 -5.82 -2.19 1.01
N PHE A 60 -5.09 -1.29 1.68
CA PHE A 60 -5.27 0.16 1.58
C PHE A 60 -4.01 0.79 0.99
N TYR A 61 -4.15 1.48 -0.14
CA TYR A 61 -3.07 2.29 -0.70
C TYR A 61 -2.86 3.55 0.15
N TYR A 62 -1.61 3.86 0.53
CA TYR A 62 -1.30 5.08 1.27
C TYR A 62 -0.12 5.88 0.73
N GLY A 63 0.62 5.35 -0.25
CA GLY A 63 1.77 6.06 -0.80
C GLY A 63 2.29 5.42 -2.07
N GLY A 64 2.95 6.23 -2.90
CA GLY A 64 3.56 5.78 -4.13
C GLY A 64 4.44 6.85 -4.75
N GLY A 65 5.22 6.45 -5.75
CA GLY A 65 6.17 7.31 -6.45
C GLY A 65 6.97 6.52 -7.48
N GLY A 66 8.15 7.02 -7.84
CA GLY A 66 9.00 6.33 -8.80
C GLY A 66 10.18 7.16 -9.30
N GLY A 67 10.94 6.58 -10.21
CA GLY A 67 12.02 7.25 -10.93
C GLY A 67 11.52 7.64 -12.32
N PHE A 68 11.22 8.94 -12.51
CA PHE A 68 10.54 9.46 -13.71
C PHE A 68 11.28 10.61 -14.40
N LEU A 69 12.60 10.73 -14.23
CA LEU A 69 13.33 11.93 -14.70
C LEU A 69 13.39 12.04 -16.23
N LYS A 70 13.64 10.93 -16.93
CA LYS A 70 13.75 10.89 -18.41
C LYS A 70 12.77 9.91 -19.04
N ASN A 71 12.39 8.91 -18.27
CA ASN A 71 11.63 7.73 -18.62
C ASN A 71 11.18 7.07 -17.31
N VAL A 72 10.45 5.96 -17.41
CA VAL A 72 9.98 5.17 -16.27
C VAL A 72 11.07 4.17 -15.90
N GLU A 73 11.92 4.56 -14.94
CA GLU A 73 12.97 3.70 -14.38
C GLU A 73 12.39 2.81 -13.28
N ARG A 74 11.57 3.40 -12.40
CA ARG A 74 11.04 2.70 -11.22
C ARG A 74 9.62 3.13 -10.90
N ILE A 75 8.83 2.20 -10.35
CA ILE A 75 7.51 2.48 -9.77
C ILE A 75 7.47 1.94 -8.34
N PHE A 76 7.03 2.78 -7.40
CA PHE A 76 6.93 2.48 -5.98
C PHE A 76 5.48 2.58 -5.53
N LEU A 77 5.00 1.57 -4.80
CA LEU A 77 3.66 1.57 -4.20
C LEU A 77 3.71 0.97 -2.78
N ASP A 78 3.06 1.64 -1.85
CA ASP A 78 3.02 1.28 -0.44
C ASP A 78 1.56 1.09 0.00
N PHE A 79 1.29 -0.08 0.58
CA PHE A 79 -0.02 -0.52 1.05
C PHE A 79 -0.01 -0.89 2.53
N SER A 80 -1.17 -0.81 3.19
CA SER A 80 -1.40 -1.38 4.51
C SER A 80 -2.57 -2.35 4.50
N ALA A 81 -2.61 -3.28 5.46
CA ALA A 81 -3.70 -4.25 5.58
C ALA A 81 -3.89 -4.67 7.04
N VAL A 82 -5.15 -4.88 7.43
CA VAL A 82 -5.47 -5.45 8.75
C VAL A 82 -5.55 -6.97 8.63
N LYS A 83 -4.40 -7.64 8.70
CA LYS A 83 -4.24 -9.09 8.49
C LYS A 83 -3.09 -9.65 9.32
N ASN A 84 -3.21 -10.90 9.75
CA ASN A 84 -2.13 -11.65 10.39
C ASN A 84 -1.63 -12.71 9.40
N LEU A 85 -0.50 -12.47 8.74
CA LEU A 85 0.04 -13.38 7.73
C LEU A 85 1.36 -14.02 8.19
N ASN A 86 1.55 -15.29 7.83
CA ASN A 86 2.86 -15.93 7.86
C ASN A 86 3.67 -15.57 6.58
N ILE A 87 4.88 -16.11 6.45
CA ILE A 87 5.76 -15.83 5.29
C ILE A 87 5.13 -16.31 3.97
N GLU A 88 4.53 -17.49 3.94
CA GLU A 88 3.94 -18.07 2.73
C GLU A 88 2.72 -17.26 2.24
N GLU A 89 1.86 -16.85 3.16
CA GLU A 89 0.70 -16.02 2.85
C GLU A 89 1.12 -14.61 2.39
N ALA A 90 2.12 -14.01 3.05
CA ALA A 90 2.68 -12.72 2.66
C ALA A 90 3.39 -12.79 1.29
N ARG A 91 4.08 -13.90 1.01
CA ARG A 91 4.71 -14.20 -0.29
C ARG A 91 3.66 -14.22 -1.39
N SER A 92 2.61 -15.03 -1.22
CA SER A 92 1.54 -15.13 -2.22
C SER A 92 0.92 -13.76 -2.49
N LEU A 93 0.61 -12.99 -1.44
CA LEU A 93 0.02 -11.66 -1.61
C LEU A 93 0.93 -10.68 -2.38
N VAL A 94 2.21 -10.58 -2.02
CA VAL A 94 3.12 -9.62 -2.66
C VAL A 94 3.46 -10.03 -4.10
N LEU A 95 3.58 -11.34 -4.38
CA LEU A 95 3.77 -11.86 -5.73
C LEU A 95 2.56 -11.59 -6.61
N ASP A 96 1.35 -11.89 -6.12
CA ASP A 96 0.10 -11.59 -6.84
C ASP A 96 0.00 -10.12 -7.24
N CYS A 97 0.33 -9.21 -6.31
CA CYS A 97 0.30 -7.78 -6.58
C CYS A 97 1.39 -7.35 -7.58
N THR A 98 2.60 -7.89 -7.43
CA THR A 98 3.75 -7.52 -8.28
C THR A 98 3.55 -8.03 -9.71
N GLU A 99 3.13 -9.28 -9.90
CA GLU A 99 2.86 -9.87 -11.21
C GLU A 99 1.68 -9.19 -11.92
N ASP A 100 0.60 -8.82 -11.22
CA ASP A 100 -0.52 -8.06 -11.81
C ASP A 100 -0.03 -6.68 -12.30
N LEU A 101 0.78 -5.97 -11.50
CA LEU A 101 1.32 -4.68 -11.91
C LEU A 101 2.25 -4.82 -13.13
N LEU A 102 3.17 -5.79 -13.12
CA LEU A 102 4.06 -6.07 -14.26
C LEU A 102 3.27 -6.39 -15.52
N GLN A 103 2.22 -7.20 -15.40
CA GLN A 103 1.35 -7.55 -16.52
C GLN A 103 0.67 -6.30 -17.11
N ARG A 104 0.17 -5.39 -16.27
CA ARG A 104 -0.47 -4.14 -16.73
C ARG A 104 0.52 -3.22 -17.44
N ILE A 105 1.71 -3.03 -16.87
CA ILE A 105 2.77 -2.19 -17.46
C ILE A 105 3.21 -2.77 -18.81
N ASN A 106 3.53 -4.06 -18.86
CA ASN A 106 4.08 -4.69 -20.05
C ASN A 106 3.08 -4.83 -21.22
N ASN A 107 1.78 -4.79 -20.93
CA ASN A 107 0.71 -4.83 -21.92
C ASN A 107 0.24 -3.43 -22.37
N ASP A 108 0.60 -2.36 -21.67
CA ASP A 108 0.22 -1.01 -22.05
C ASP A 108 1.13 -0.48 -23.18
N LYS A 109 0.52 -0.25 -24.36
CA LYS A 109 1.24 0.20 -25.56
C LYS A 109 1.73 1.65 -25.44
N LYS A 110 1.13 2.47 -24.59
CA LYS A 110 1.45 3.90 -24.46
C LYS A 110 2.68 4.11 -23.59
N ILE A 111 2.81 3.36 -22.50
CA ILE A 111 3.98 3.48 -21.60
C ILE A 111 5.22 2.78 -22.16
N LYS A 112 5.05 1.72 -22.96
CA LYS A 112 6.14 0.88 -23.48
C LYS A 112 7.35 1.64 -24.08
N PRO A 113 7.19 2.68 -24.91
CA PRO A 113 8.33 3.43 -25.46
C PRO A 113 9.15 4.21 -24.41
N TYR A 114 8.61 4.37 -23.21
CA TYR A 114 9.17 5.18 -22.14
C TYR A 114 9.63 4.33 -20.95
N LEU A 115 9.67 3.00 -21.05
CA LEU A 115 10.24 2.16 -20.01
C LEU A 115 11.76 2.16 -20.15
N GLU A 116 12.51 2.25 -19.05
CA GLU A 116 13.98 2.13 -19.05
C GLU A 116 14.45 0.83 -19.73
N HIS A 117 13.71 -0.25 -19.52
CA HIS A 117 13.90 -1.51 -20.22
C HIS A 117 12.56 -2.16 -20.55
N TYR A 118 12.53 -2.93 -21.63
CA TYR A 118 11.38 -3.74 -22.02
C TYR A 118 11.80 -5.21 -22.26
N PRO A 119 11.13 -6.20 -21.65
CA PRO A 119 10.02 -6.05 -20.70
C PRO A 119 10.45 -5.36 -19.39
N PHE A 120 9.49 -4.68 -18.76
CA PHE A 120 9.63 -4.23 -17.37
C PHE A 120 9.63 -5.46 -16.46
N THR A 121 10.43 -5.44 -15.41
CA THR A 121 10.69 -6.59 -14.52
C THR A 121 10.56 -6.15 -13.07
N GLU A 122 10.58 -7.11 -12.14
CA GLU A 122 10.49 -6.86 -10.70
C GLU A 122 11.57 -5.90 -10.19
N LYS A 123 12.70 -5.77 -10.91
CA LYS A 123 13.79 -4.85 -10.57
C LYS A 123 13.41 -3.38 -10.72
N GLY A 124 12.44 -3.08 -11.59
CA GLY A 124 11.85 -1.75 -11.74
C GLY A 124 10.73 -1.44 -10.75
N LEU A 125 10.41 -2.37 -9.84
CA LEU A 125 9.33 -2.21 -8.87
C LEU A 125 9.82 -2.16 -7.42
N ARG A 126 9.12 -1.36 -6.61
CA ARG A 126 9.12 -1.45 -5.15
C ARG A 126 7.67 -1.55 -4.69
N LEU A 127 7.26 -2.70 -4.19
CA LEU A 127 5.93 -2.87 -3.63
C LEU A 127 6.07 -3.28 -2.16
N SER A 128 5.45 -2.50 -1.27
CA SER A 128 5.46 -2.79 0.16
C SER A 128 4.06 -2.95 0.72
N ILE A 129 3.89 -3.86 1.67
CA ILE A 129 2.65 -4.05 2.41
C ILE A 129 2.97 -4.12 3.90
N SER A 130 2.40 -3.19 4.65
CA SER A 130 2.41 -3.15 6.11
C SER A 130 1.20 -3.89 6.68
N PHE A 131 1.42 -4.72 7.70
CA PHE A 131 0.35 -5.46 8.36
C PHE A 131 0.15 -4.94 9.79
N ASP A 132 -1.08 -4.49 10.03
CA ASP A 132 -1.50 -3.87 11.28
C ASP A 132 -2.67 -4.62 11.91
N THR A 133 -2.89 -4.37 13.19
CA THR A 133 -4.08 -4.76 13.94
C THR A 133 -5.22 -3.74 13.70
N PRO A 134 -6.48 -4.07 14.06
CA PRO A 134 -7.59 -3.12 13.92
C PRO A 134 -7.40 -1.78 14.65
N ASP A 135 -6.59 -1.75 15.70
CA ASP A 135 -6.21 -0.53 16.44
C ASP A 135 -4.99 0.19 15.85
N GLN A 136 -4.64 -0.08 14.59
CA GLN A 136 -3.56 0.56 13.84
C GLN A 136 -2.17 0.41 14.47
N LYS A 137 -1.96 -0.68 15.22
CA LYS A 137 -0.64 -1.08 15.72
C LYS A 137 -0.08 -2.16 14.81
N ARG A 138 1.24 -2.32 14.81
CA ARG A 138 1.87 -3.45 14.11
C ARG A 138 1.42 -4.77 14.72
N VAL A 139 1.26 -5.79 13.88
CA VAL A 139 0.93 -7.15 14.35
C VAL A 139 1.98 -7.70 15.32
N SER A 140 1.62 -8.75 16.05
CA SER A 140 2.54 -9.47 16.92
C SER A 140 3.76 -9.99 16.16
N SER A 141 4.91 -10.09 16.81
CA SER A 141 6.16 -10.61 16.22
C SER A 141 6.08 -12.06 15.72
N LYS A 142 5.00 -12.78 16.04
CA LYS A 142 4.68 -14.10 15.47
C LYS A 142 4.32 -14.03 13.97
N TYR A 143 3.85 -12.89 13.50
CA TYR A 143 3.39 -12.67 12.13
C TYR A 143 4.34 -11.72 11.39
N VAL A 144 4.25 -11.73 10.06
CA VAL A 144 4.91 -10.74 9.21
C VAL A 144 4.24 -9.39 9.44
N ALA A 145 5.01 -8.39 9.86
CA ALA A 145 4.56 -7.02 10.06
C ALA A 145 4.77 -6.13 8.82
N HIS A 146 5.69 -6.54 7.94
CA HIS A 146 5.99 -5.84 6.71
C HIS A 146 6.56 -6.82 5.67
N VAL A 147 6.10 -6.71 4.42
CA VAL A 147 6.69 -7.39 3.27
C VAL A 147 7.07 -6.37 2.20
N LEU A 148 8.22 -6.54 1.58
CA LEU A 148 8.77 -5.65 0.56
C LEU A 148 9.33 -6.46 -0.60
N ALA A 149 8.75 -6.30 -1.79
CA ALA A 149 9.35 -6.77 -3.04
C ALA A 149 10.11 -5.61 -3.69
N THR A 150 11.43 -5.75 -3.87
CA THR A 150 12.25 -4.74 -4.54
C THR A 150 13.59 -5.29 -5.01
N ASN A 151 14.14 -4.72 -6.09
CA ASN A 151 15.47 -5.06 -6.63
C ASN A 151 15.70 -6.58 -6.86
N GLY A 152 14.65 -7.34 -7.17
CA GLY A 152 14.76 -8.78 -7.42
C GLY A 152 14.70 -9.69 -6.18
N SER A 153 14.45 -9.14 -4.98
CA SER A 153 14.26 -9.90 -3.74
C SER A 153 12.94 -9.55 -3.07
N ILE A 154 12.48 -10.44 -2.17
CA ILE A 154 11.38 -10.19 -1.24
C ILE A 154 11.92 -10.27 0.19
N TYR A 155 11.64 -9.24 0.97
CA TYR A 155 12.06 -9.10 2.36
C TYR A 155 10.84 -9.17 3.27
N TYR A 156 10.96 -9.92 4.35
CA TYR A 156 9.92 -10.10 5.36
C TYR A 156 10.45 -9.62 6.72
N SER A 157 9.68 -8.79 7.41
CA SER A 157 10.05 -8.27 8.72
C SER A 157 8.93 -8.49 9.74
N SER A 158 9.32 -8.81 10.96
CA SER A 158 8.45 -8.73 12.15
C SER A 158 8.59 -7.36 12.79
N TYR A 159 7.75 -7.06 13.77
CA TYR A 159 7.88 -5.84 14.58
C TYR A 159 8.22 -6.20 16.04
N ASP A 160 9.35 -5.70 16.53
CA ASP A 160 9.72 -5.78 17.95
C ASP A 160 9.05 -4.63 18.70
N HIS A 161 7.95 -4.93 19.40
CA HIS A 161 7.19 -3.96 20.19
C HIS A 161 7.98 -3.37 21.38
N LYS A 162 9.04 -4.03 21.86
CA LYS A 162 9.87 -3.48 22.94
C LYS A 162 10.84 -2.44 22.40
N LYS A 163 11.40 -2.69 21.22
CA LYS A 163 12.37 -1.80 20.56
C LYS A 163 11.73 -0.80 19.60
N GLN A 164 10.43 -0.96 19.31
CA GLN A 164 9.66 -0.14 18.36
C GLN A 164 10.32 -0.07 16.98
N GLN A 165 10.75 -1.23 16.46
CA GLN A 165 11.45 -1.32 15.19
C GLN A 165 11.07 -2.60 14.43
N LEU A 166 11.22 -2.55 13.10
CA LEU A 166 11.18 -3.74 12.26
C LEU A 166 12.43 -4.58 12.49
N VAL A 167 12.27 -5.90 12.43
CA VAL A 167 13.35 -6.88 12.52
C VAL A 167 13.20 -7.87 11.38
N ASP A 168 14.28 -8.07 10.62
CA ASP A 168 14.29 -8.98 9.49
C ASP A 168 14.01 -10.41 9.95
N LEU A 169 13.09 -11.07 9.24
CA LEU A 169 12.73 -12.47 9.47
C LEU A 169 13.35 -13.37 8.41
N TYR A 170 13.22 -12.97 7.15
CA TYR A 170 13.57 -13.78 6.01
C TYR A 170 13.74 -12.91 4.76
N GLU A 171 14.59 -13.37 3.86
CA GLU A 171 14.77 -12.82 2.52
C GLU A 171 14.81 -13.99 1.54
N GLU A 172 14.22 -13.81 0.37
CA GLU A 172 14.37 -14.74 -0.74
C GLU A 172 14.46 -14.01 -2.08
N PRO A 173 15.14 -14.59 -3.08
CA PRO A 173 15.09 -14.10 -4.46
C PRO A 173 13.66 -14.19 -5.01
N TYR A 174 13.22 -13.14 -5.70
CA TYR A 174 11.87 -13.07 -6.28
C TYR A 174 11.55 -14.25 -7.20
N GLN A 175 12.52 -14.67 -8.01
CA GLN A 175 12.37 -15.79 -8.93
C GLN A 175 12.26 -17.15 -8.20
N GLU A 176 12.83 -17.28 -7.00
CA GLU A 176 12.66 -18.48 -6.18
C GLU A 176 11.28 -18.47 -5.50
N ALA A 177 10.86 -17.31 -4.98
CA ALA A 177 9.52 -17.12 -4.43
C ALA A 177 8.43 -17.48 -5.44
N LEU A 178 8.58 -17.06 -6.71
CA LEU A 178 7.67 -17.42 -7.79
C LEU A 178 7.61 -18.94 -8.04
N LYS A 179 8.76 -19.64 -7.97
CA LYS A 179 8.78 -21.10 -8.12
C LYS A 179 8.06 -21.79 -6.97
N LEU A 180 8.26 -21.32 -5.74
CA LEU A 180 7.59 -21.84 -4.55
C LEU A 180 6.07 -21.61 -4.63
N ALA A 181 5.62 -20.43 -5.04
CA ALA A 181 4.20 -20.11 -5.16
C ALA A 181 3.48 -20.91 -6.27
N ASN A 182 4.20 -21.35 -7.29
CA ASN A 182 3.65 -22.14 -8.40
C ASN A 182 3.88 -23.65 -8.27
N ALA A 183 4.56 -24.10 -7.21
CA ALA A 183 4.76 -25.51 -6.97
C ALA A 183 3.40 -26.17 -6.61
N PRO A 184 3.04 -27.31 -7.23
CA PRO A 184 1.83 -28.03 -6.84
C PRO A 184 1.93 -28.47 -5.37
N GLU A 185 0.88 -28.25 -4.59
CA GLU A 185 0.78 -28.78 -3.23
C GLU A 185 1.00 -30.30 -3.27
N ILE A 186 2.06 -30.79 -2.61
CA ILE A 186 2.20 -32.21 -2.33
C ILE A 186 1.17 -32.53 -1.25
N LYS A 187 0.01 -33.03 -1.68
CA LYS A 187 -1.06 -33.52 -0.82
C LYS A 187 -0.65 -34.76 -0.04
#